data_AF-A0A409WF41-F1
#
_entry.id   AF-A0A409WF41-F1
#
_cell.length_a   1.000
_cell.length_b   1.000
_cell.length_c   1.000
_cell.angle_alpha   90.00
_cell.angle_beta   90.00
_cell.angle_gamma   90.00
#
_symmetry.space_group_name_H-M   'P 1'
#
loop_
_entity.id
_entity.type
_entity.pdbx_description
1 polymer ?
#
loop_
_entity_poly.entity_id
_entity_poly.type
_entity_poly.pdbx_seq_one_letter_code
_entity_poly.pdbx_strand_id
1 'polypeptide(L)'
;MSESTSELPHLIPKRKVVKSGRYGLIPEFPVGTHFEDRKSMYNRGFHASLQAGIQGREATGACSVVLSGGYEDDVDLGYEL
;
A
#
# COMPACT_ATOMS: atom_id res chain seq x y z
N MET A 1 -4.35 -37.90 -14.32
CA MET A 1 -3.45 -37.06 -15.13
C MET A 1 -4.01 -35.66 -15.15
N SER A 2 -3.13 -34.66 -15.11
CA SER A 2 -3.31 -33.19 -15.06
C SER A 2 -3.98 -32.61 -13.82
N GLU A 3 -3.41 -31.67 -13.07
CA GLU A 3 -2.03 -31.25 -12.85
C GLU A 3 -2.10 -30.42 -11.57
N SER A 4 -1.24 -30.73 -10.60
CA SER A 4 -1.13 -30.01 -9.34
C SER A 4 -0.22 -28.81 -9.59
N THR A 5 -0.79 -27.63 -9.86
CA THR A 5 0.00 -26.40 -9.89
C THR A 5 0.18 -25.87 -8.48
N SER A 6 1.35 -26.19 -7.95
CA SER A 6 2.00 -25.54 -6.83
C SER A 6 2.08 -24.02 -7.03
N GLU A 7 1.49 -23.24 -6.14
CA GLU A 7 1.93 -21.87 -5.87
C GLU A 7 2.24 -21.82 -4.37
N LEU A 8 3.53 -21.80 -4.05
CA LEU A 8 4.08 -21.70 -2.70
C LEU A 8 3.40 -20.54 -1.96
N PRO A 9 3.03 -20.68 -0.65
CA PRO A 9 2.56 -19.54 0.13
C PRO A 9 3.70 -18.53 0.19
N HIS A 10 3.63 -17.53 -0.68
CA HIS A 10 4.61 -16.49 -0.84
C HIS A 10 4.75 -15.86 0.54
N LEU A 11 5.92 -16.10 1.13
CA LEU A 11 6.30 -15.69 2.47
C LEU A 11 5.87 -14.23 2.62
N ILE A 12 4.76 -13.96 3.31
CA ILE A 12 4.25 -12.60 3.48
C ILE A 12 5.39 -11.85 4.18
N PRO A 13 6.05 -10.89 3.50
CA PRO A 13 7.20 -10.25 4.10
C PRO A 13 6.71 -9.54 5.35
N LYS A 14 7.20 -9.97 6.51
CA LYS A 14 6.87 -9.32 7.79
C LYS A 14 7.25 -7.85 7.68
N ARG A 15 6.31 -6.96 8.03
CA ARG A 15 6.52 -5.51 8.06
C ARG A 15 7.86 -5.17 8.74
N LYS A 16 8.82 -4.65 7.98
CA LYS A 16 10.00 -4.00 8.54
C LYS A 16 9.59 -2.59 8.95
N VAL A 17 9.71 -2.26 10.25
CA VAL A 17 9.38 -0.93 10.75
C VAL A 17 10.46 0.05 10.32
N VAL A 18 10.17 0.88 9.32
CA VAL A 18 11.06 1.97 8.89
C VAL A 18 10.72 3.22 9.70
N LYS A 19 11.68 3.77 10.46
CA LYS A 19 11.46 4.93 11.36
C LYS A 19 10.88 6.16 10.64
N SER A 20 11.27 6.39 9.39
CA SER A 20 10.96 7.59 8.59
C SER A 20 9.93 7.37 7.49
N GLY A 21 9.25 6.22 7.44
CA GLY A 21 8.49 5.82 6.25
C GLY A 21 9.43 5.44 5.09
N ARG A 22 8.90 4.69 4.11
CA ARG A 22 9.63 4.32 2.89
C ARG A 22 9.09 5.19 1.76
N TYR A 23 9.98 5.92 1.08
CA TYR A 23 9.62 6.73 -0.08
C TYR A 23 9.84 5.97 -1.38
N GLY A 24 9.04 6.30 -2.39
CA GLY A 24 9.13 5.71 -3.73
C GLY A 24 8.49 4.33 -3.82
N LEU A 25 8.78 3.65 -4.93
CA LEU A 25 8.21 2.35 -5.26
C LEU A 25 8.66 1.26 -4.28
N ILE A 26 7.78 0.28 -4.08
CA ILE A 26 8.05 -0.94 -3.33
C ILE A 26 8.15 -2.07 -4.37
N PRO A 27 9.34 -2.56 -4.74
CA PRO A 27 9.53 -3.55 -5.81
C PRO A 27 8.73 -4.84 -5.61
N GLU A 28 8.44 -5.19 -4.36
CA GLU A 28 7.61 -6.34 -4.00
C GLU A 28 6.13 -6.18 -4.39
N PHE A 29 5.68 -4.93 -4.65
CA PHE A 29 4.30 -4.56 -4.97
C PHE A 29 4.30 -3.61 -6.18
N PRO A 30 4.40 -4.13 -7.42
CA PRO A 30 4.35 -3.31 -8.62
C PRO A 30 3.00 -2.60 -8.79
N VAL A 31 2.96 -1.58 -9.67
CA VAL A 31 1.71 -0.89 -10.04
C VAL A 31 0.68 -1.92 -10.54
N GLY A 32 -0.56 -1.79 -10.08
CA GLY A 32 -1.62 -2.77 -10.32
C GLY A 32 -1.72 -3.88 -9.27
N THR A 33 -0.89 -3.87 -8.21
CA THR A 33 -1.05 -4.79 -7.08
C THR A 33 -2.37 -4.51 -6.35
N HIS A 34 -3.19 -5.56 -6.18
CA HIS A 34 -4.42 -5.50 -5.39
C HIS A 34 -4.23 -6.03 -3.98
N PHE A 35 -4.91 -5.39 -3.03
CA PHE A 35 -5.02 -5.81 -1.63
C PHE A 35 -6.50 -5.96 -1.30
N GLU A 36 -6.86 -6.96 -0.50
CA GLU A 36 -8.26 -7.23 -0.14
C GLU A 36 -8.85 -6.12 0.75
N ASP A 37 -8.03 -5.60 1.67
CA ASP A 37 -8.45 -4.59 2.64
C ASP A 37 -7.28 -3.71 3.13
N ARG A 38 -7.61 -2.67 3.91
CA ARG A 38 -6.62 -1.79 4.54
C ARG A 38 -5.68 -2.54 5.50
N LYS A 39 -6.15 -3.61 6.13
CA LYS A 39 -5.37 -4.41 7.09
C LYS A 39 -4.26 -5.20 6.39
N SER A 40 -4.52 -5.74 5.23
CA SER A 40 -3.58 -6.47 4.40
C SER A 40 -2.49 -5.54 3.85
N MET A 41 -2.84 -4.32 3.41
CA MET A 41 -1.88 -3.26 3.07
C MET A 41 -0.98 -2.89 4.26
N TYR A 42 -1.57 -2.69 5.45
CA TYR A 42 -0.85 -2.35 6.67
C TYR A 42 0.14 -3.45 7.07
N ASN A 43 -0.33 -4.70 7.10
CA ASN A 43 0.47 -5.85 7.50
C ASN A 43 1.66 -6.10 6.55
N ARG A 44 1.47 -5.80 5.26
CA ARG A 44 2.52 -5.88 4.23
C ARG A 44 3.41 -4.64 4.17
N GLY A 45 3.09 -3.58 4.93
CA GLY A 45 3.88 -2.36 5.01
C GLY A 45 3.79 -1.46 3.77
N PHE A 46 2.76 -1.62 2.95
CA PHE A 46 2.53 -0.77 1.76
C PHE A 46 2.02 0.62 2.16
N HIS A 47 1.00 0.66 3.03
CA HIS A 47 0.50 1.87 3.69
C HIS A 47 0.29 1.56 5.17
N ALA A 48 1.14 2.11 6.03
CA ALA A 48 1.25 1.74 7.44
C ALA A 48 0.25 2.47 8.36
N SER A 49 -0.90 2.89 7.83
CA SER A 49 -2.04 3.39 8.59
C SER A 49 -3.28 2.56 8.26
N LEU A 50 -4.04 2.18 9.30
CA LEU A 50 -5.30 1.44 9.12
C LEU A 50 -6.47 2.34 8.75
N GLN A 51 -6.41 3.63 9.09
CA GLN A 51 -7.53 4.55 8.94
C GLN A 51 -7.14 5.81 8.16
N ALA A 52 -6.14 6.55 8.62
CA ALA A 52 -5.71 7.81 7.98
C ALA A 52 -5.41 7.58 6.49
N GLY A 53 -5.83 8.53 5.64
CA GLY A 53 -5.56 8.50 4.20
C GLY A 53 -4.11 8.82 3.86
N ILE A 54 -3.42 9.62 4.69
CA ILE A 54 -2.03 10.04 4.47
C ILE A 54 -1.11 9.37 5.49
N GLN A 55 -0.01 8.80 5.00
CA GLN A 55 1.09 8.32 5.83
C GLN A 55 2.29 9.26 5.66
N GLY A 56 2.63 10.00 6.72
CA GLY A 56 3.73 10.95 6.68
C GLY A 56 4.11 11.49 8.06
N ARG A 57 5.10 12.38 8.08
CA ARG A 57 5.44 13.20 9.23
C ARG A 57 5.58 14.64 8.76
N GLU A 58 5.20 15.59 9.59
CA GLU A 58 5.37 17.03 9.31
C GLU A 58 6.80 17.38 8.88
N ALA A 59 7.80 16.87 9.60
CA ALA A 59 9.20 17.17 9.35
C ALA A 59 9.80 16.51 8.09
N THR A 60 9.16 15.49 7.51
CA THR A 60 9.73 14.73 6.37
C THR A 60 8.82 14.64 5.16
N GLY A 61 7.56 15.07 5.27
CA GLY A 61 6.53 14.92 4.25
C GLY A 61 5.78 13.59 4.30
N ALA A 62 4.95 13.37 3.27
CA ALA A 62 4.13 12.18 3.09
C ALA A 62 4.84 11.16 2.19
N CYS A 63 4.78 9.89 2.58
CA CYS A 63 5.37 8.78 1.82
C CYS A 63 4.33 7.96 1.05
N SER A 64 3.05 8.01 1.44
CA SER A 64 1.94 7.44 0.67
C SER A 64 0.61 8.11 1.04
N VAL A 65 -0.33 8.07 0.09
CA VAL A 65 -1.72 8.53 0.24
C VAL A 65 -2.67 7.47 -0.32
N VAL A 66 -3.86 7.36 0.28
CA VAL A 66 -4.95 6.49 -0.18
C VAL A 66 -6.12 7.39 -0.59
N LEU A 67 -6.55 7.27 -1.83
CA LEU A 67 -7.77 7.89 -2.34
C LEU A 67 -8.93 6.92 -2.14
N SER A 68 -9.92 7.33 -1.37
CA SER A 68 -11.06 6.48 -1.00
C SER A 68 -12.42 7.16 -1.20
N GLY A 69 -12.45 8.32 -1.89
CA GLY A 69 -13.67 9.13 -2.05
C GLY A 69 -14.22 9.65 -0.73
N GLY A 70 -13.35 9.91 0.25
CA GLY A 70 -13.73 10.37 1.58
C GLY A 70 -13.88 11.89 1.70
N TYR A 71 -13.48 12.63 0.66
CA TYR A 71 -13.51 14.08 0.58
C TYR A 71 -14.32 14.47 -0.65
N GLU A 72 -15.32 15.32 -0.45
CA GLU A 72 -16.28 15.72 -1.50
C GLU A 72 -15.66 16.65 -2.55
N ASP A 73 -14.54 17.27 -2.20
CA ASP A 73 -13.75 18.18 -3.00
C ASP A 73 -12.66 17.48 -3.83
N ASP A 74 -12.48 16.16 -3.68
CA ASP A 74 -11.54 15.39 -4.50
C ASP A 74 -12.07 15.21 -5.94
N VAL A 75 -11.26 15.55 -6.95
CA VAL A 75 -11.56 15.32 -8.38
C VAL A 75 -10.49 14.41 -8.99
N ASP A 76 -10.81 13.12 -9.15
CA ASP A 76 -9.90 12.13 -9.75
C ASP A 76 -10.05 12.06 -11.29
N LEU A 77 -9.01 12.48 -12.02
CA LEU A 77 -8.92 12.37 -13.48
C LEU A 77 -7.92 11.27 -13.91
N GLY A 78 -7.50 10.41 -12.98
CA GLY A 78 -6.58 9.29 -13.18
C GLY A 78 -5.12 9.70 -13.21
N TYR A 79 -4.72 10.52 -14.19
CA TYR A 79 -3.33 11.00 -14.31
C TYR A 79 -3.03 12.25 -13.47
N GLU A 80 -4.09 12.91 -13.01
CA GLU A 80 -4.05 14.10 -12.16
C GLU A 80 -5.24 14.07 -11.19
N LEU A 81 -5.04 14.69 -10.03
CA LEU A 81 -5.98 14.82 -8.91
C LEU A 81 -5.87 16.23 -8.32
#